data_AF-A0A7R9V8M7-F1
#
_entry.id   AF-A0A7R9V8M7-F1
#
_cell.length_a   1.000
_cell.length_b   1.000
_cell.length_c   1.000
_cell.angle_alpha   90.00
_cell.angle_beta   90.00
_cell.angle_gamma   90.00
#
_symmetry.space_group_name_H-M   'P 1'
#
loop_
_entity.id
_entity.type
_entity.pdbx_description
1 polymer ?
#
loop_
_entity_poly.entity_id
_entity_poly.type
_entity_poly.pdbx_seq_one_letter_code
_entity_poly.pdbx_strand_id
1 'polypeptide(L)'
;MASTDASCSEWFVKRIDFLGREAVPILCQNENGPCPLLAIANCLTLRNQLSISASNPKMELSPLISRVAEKILDSNAVDSSKASETYVLNLAANIDDCLSVLGKLNVGLDVNPKFHDVEGFEPTKELTVFDLLDIRIFHGWVVDPQQDVE
;
A
#
# COMPACT_ATOMS: atom_id res chain seq x y z
N MET A 1 -8.82 -27.98 -21.70
CA MET A 1 -7.77 -27.51 -20.76
C MET A 1 -8.11 -26.09 -20.37
N ALA A 2 -8.02 -25.80 -19.07
CA ALA A 2 -8.71 -24.71 -18.40
C ALA A 2 -8.50 -23.32 -19.02
N SER A 3 -9.62 -22.60 -19.15
CA SER A 3 -9.70 -21.16 -19.32
C SER A 3 -8.81 -20.48 -18.27
N THR A 4 -7.79 -19.73 -18.70
CA THR A 4 -7.20 -18.69 -17.87
C THR A 4 -8.17 -17.52 -17.86
N ASP A 5 -9.22 -17.63 -17.05
CA ASP A 5 -10.02 -16.48 -16.67
C ASP A 5 -9.11 -15.56 -15.86
N ALA A 6 -8.92 -14.34 -16.34
CA ALA A 6 -8.49 -13.24 -15.50
C ALA A 6 -9.61 -12.98 -14.48
N SER A 7 -9.65 -13.80 -13.43
CA SER A 7 -10.67 -13.70 -12.39
C SER A 7 -10.53 -12.34 -11.73
N CYS A 8 -11.59 -11.53 -11.84
CA CYS A 8 -11.79 -10.32 -11.05
C CYS A 8 -11.39 -10.61 -9.60
N SER A 9 -10.28 -10.05 -9.13
CA SER A 9 -9.83 -10.27 -7.76
C SER A 9 -10.78 -9.51 -6.83
N GLU A 10 -11.59 -10.25 -6.08
CA GLU A 10 -12.55 -9.74 -5.10
C GLU A 10 -12.14 -10.16 -3.69
N TRP A 11 -12.27 -9.25 -2.73
CA TRP A 11 -12.01 -9.51 -1.31
C TRP A 11 -13.23 -9.24 -0.45
N PHE A 12 -13.41 -10.05 0.59
CA PHE A 12 -14.46 -9.82 1.57
C PHE A 12 -14.14 -8.60 2.44
N VAL A 13 -15.16 -7.81 2.72
CA VAL A 13 -15.08 -6.68 3.64
C VAL A 13 -15.62 -7.13 4.99
N LYS A 14 -14.75 -7.19 6.01
CA LYS A 14 -15.16 -7.37 7.40
C LYS A 14 -15.32 -6.00 8.05
N ARG A 15 -16.36 -5.85 8.85
CA ARG A 15 -16.65 -4.62 9.61
C ARG A 15 -16.25 -4.83 11.06
N ILE A 16 -15.47 -3.90 11.60
CA ILE A 16 -14.98 -3.95 12.98
C ILE A 16 -15.24 -2.63 13.69
N ASP A 17 -15.38 -2.69 15.00
CA ASP A 17 -15.34 -1.48 15.83
C ASP A 17 -13.88 -1.18 16.16
N PHE A 18 -13.44 0.04 15.81
CA PHE A 18 -12.04 0.42 15.93
C PHE A 18 -11.89 1.85 16.41
N LEU A 19 -11.27 2.02 17.59
CA LEU A 19 -11.01 3.31 18.25
C LEU A 19 -12.26 4.20 18.33
N GLY A 20 -13.40 3.62 18.73
CA GLY A 20 -14.67 4.34 18.88
C GLY A 20 -15.41 4.66 17.57
N ARG A 21 -14.88 4.23 16.42
CA ARG A 21 -15.63 4.23 15.15
C ARG A 21 -16.26 2.87 14.93
N GLU A 22 -17.56 2.86 14.73
CA GLU A 22 -18.34 1.66 14.44
C GLU A 22 -18.19 1.26 12.96
N ALA A 23 -18.24 -0.05 12.69
CA ALA A 23 -18.30 -0.62 11.34
C ALA A 23 -17.18 -0.15 10.36
N VAL A 24 -15.96 0.03 10.86
CA VAL A 24 -14.78 0.33 10.04
C VAL A 24 -14.50 -0.86 9.12
N PRO A 25 -14.39 -0.65 7.79
CA PRO A 25 -14.10 -1.72 6.85
C PRO A 25 -12.64 -2.16 6.94
N ILE A 26 -12.41 -3.47 6.95
CA ILE A 26 -11.12 -4.07 6.66
C ILE A 26 -11.30 -5.14 5.57
N LEU A 27 -10.35 -5.23 4.65
CA LEU A 27 -10.32 -6.21 3.58
C LEU A 27 -9.64 -7.48 4.06
N CYS A 28 -10.28 -8.61 3.80
CA CYS A 28 -9.79 -9.94 4.14
C CYS A 28 -9.12 -10.60 2.93
N GLN A 29 -7.95 -11.17 3.15
CA GLN A 29 -7.22 -11.89 2.10
C GLN A 29 -7.82 -13.28 1.88
N ASN A 30 -8.13 -13.61 0.62
CA ASN A 30 -8.73 -14.89 0.23
C ASN A 30 -7.70 -15.90 -0.29
N GLU A 31 -6.64 -15.42 -0.95
CA GLU A 31 -5.58 -16.23 -1.57
C GLU A 31 -4.21 -15.53 -1.40
N ASN A 32 -3.11 -16.25 -1.60
CA ASN A 32 -1.76 -15.69 -1.57
C ASN A 32 -1.56 -14.74 -2.77
N GLY A 33 -1.03 -13.52 -2.55
CA GLY A 33 -0.72 -12.58 -3.64
C GLY A 33 -0.99 -11.10 -3.33
N PRO A 34 -2.23 -10.69 -3.01
CA PRO A 34 -2.60 -9.27 -2.90
C PRO A 34 -2.26 -8.64 -1.54
N CYS A 35 -1.45 -9.30 -0.71
CA CYS A 35 -1.18 -8.84 0.65
C CYS A 35 -0.65 -7.39 0.74
N PRO A 36 0.19 -6.87 -0.19
CA PRO A 36 0.68 -5.49 -0.08
C PRO A 36 -0.45 -4.47 -0.30
N LEU A 37 -1.29 -4.68 -1.34
CA LEU A 37 -2.41 -3.79 -1.63
C LEU A 37 -3.44 -3.78 -0.50
N LEU A 38 -3.76 -4.97 0.05
CA LEU A 38 -4.69 -5.09 1.17
C LEU A 38 -4.13 -4.46 2.45
N ALA A 39 -2.82 -4.59 2.71
CA ALA A 39 -2.17 -3.95 3.85
C ALA A 39 -2.27 -2.42 3.77
N ILE A 40 -2.02 -1.84 2.59
CA ILE A 40 -2.18 -0.40 2.33
C ILE A 40 -3.63 0.02 2.56
N ALA A 41 -4.60 -0.66 1.94
CA ALA A 41 -6.01 -0.34 2.06
C ALA A 41 -6.51 -0.44 3.51
N ASN A 42 -6.09 -1.46 4.25
CA ASN A 42 -6.42 -1.62 5.67
C ASN A 42 -5.80 -0.52 6.52
N CYS A 43 -4.56 -0.12 6.25
CA CYS A 43 -3.95 1.03 6.94
C CYS A 43 -4.77 2.31 6.71
N LEU A 44 -5.16 2.59 5.47
CA LEU A 44 -5.91 3.80 5.11
C LEU A 44 -7.33 3.81 5.71
N THR A 45 -8.06 2.69 5.66
CA THR A 45 -9.41 2.58 6.27
C THR A 45 -9.34 2.76 7.80
N LEU A 46 -8.36 2.13 8.45
CA LEU A 46 -8.10 2.30 9.88
C LEU A 46 -7.64 3.72 10.23
N ARG A 47 -7.07 4.49 9.30
CA ARG A 47 -6.74 5.91 9.48
C ARG A 47 -7.89 6.87 9.12
N ASN A 48 -9.07 6.36 8.73
CA ASN A 48 -10.19 7.17 8.22
C ASN A 48 -9.87 7.90 6.90
N GLN A 49 -8.95 7.37 6.11
CA GLN A 49 -8.43 7.98 4.89
C GLN A 49 -8.88 7.28 3.61
N LEU A 50 -9.57 6.14 3.73
CA LEU A 50 -10.19 5.43 2.62
C LEU A 50 -11.57 4.94 3.05
N SER A 51 -12.59 5.23 2.24
CA SER A 51 -13.98 4.85 2.52
C SER A 51 -14.43 3.70 1.62
N ILE A 52 -15.11 2.71 2.23
CA ILE A 52 -15.71 1.57 1.53
C ILE A 52 -17.19 1.53 1.89
N SER A 53 -18.06 1.56 0.87
CA SER A 53 -19.51 1.59 1.02
C SER A 53 -19.99 0.50 1.99
N ALA A 54 -20.82 0.88 2.96
CA ALA A 54 -21.38 -0.03 3.95
C ALA A 54 -22.25 -1.13 3.33
N SER A 55 -22.84 -0.87 2.16
CA SER A 55 -23.69 -1.81 1.42
C SER A 55 -22.91 -2.95 0.76
N ASN A 56 -21.59 -2.80 0.60
CA ASN A 56 -20.80 -3.72 -0.22
C ASN A 56 -20.06 -4.71 0.68
N PRO A 57 -20.44 -6.00 0.66
CA PRO A 57 -19.74 -7.05 1.42
C PRO A 57 -18.42 -7.45 0.77
N LYS A 58 -18.15 -6.96 -0.44
CA LYS A 58 -16.96 -7.26 -1.23
C LYS A 58 -16.35 -5.99 -1.82
N MET A 59 -15.05 -6.05 -2.10
CA MET A 59 -14.29 -5.03 -2.80
C MET A 59 -13.57 -5.67 -3.98
N GLU A 60 -13.72 -5.08 -5.16
CA GLU A 60 -13.02 -5.48 -6.39
C GLU A 60 -11.68 -4.74 -6.53
N LEU A 61 -10.74 -5.34 -7.26
CA LEU A 61 -9.40 -4.80 -7.53
C LEU A 61 -9.41 -3.41 -8.15
N SER A 62 -10.08 -3.22 -9.30
CA SER A 62 -10.03 -1.95 -10.02
C SER A 62 -10.54 -0.78 -9.18
N PRO A 63 -11.74 -0.87 -8.55
CA PRO A 63 -12.21 0.18 -7.64
C PRO A 63 -11.32 0.40 -6.41
N LEU A 64 -10.59 -0.61 -5.94
CA LEU A 64 -9.64 -0.46 -4.85
C LEU A 64 -8.39 0.30 -5.29
N ILE A 65 -7.80 -0.08 -6.42
CA ILE A 65 -6.65 0.61 -7.03
C ILE A 65 -7.00 2.09 -7.26
N SER A 66 -8.15 2.39 -7.85
CA SER A 66 -8.54 3.79 -8.11
C SER A 66 -8.61 4.61 -6.82
N ARG A 67 -9.19 4.07 -5.75
CA ARG A 67 -9.27 4.76 -4.46
C ARG A 67 -7.89 5.01 -3.83
N VAL A 68 -6.99 4.04 -3.95
CA VAL A 68 -5.60 4.19 -3.45
C VAL A 68 -4.85 5.22 -4.29
N ALA A 69 -5.00 5.20 -5.61
CA ALA A 69 -4.42 6.17 -6.53
C ALA A 69 -4.90 7.60 -6.26
N GLU A 70 -6.21 7.80 -6.10
CA GLU A 70 -6.80 9.08 -5.69
C GLU A 70 -6.19 9.56 -4.37
N LYS A 71 -6.06 8.67 -3.37
CA LYS A 71 -5.47 9.02 -2.08
C LYS A 71 -3.99 9.42 -2.19
N ILE A 72 -3.21 8.79 -3.09
CA ILE A 72 -1.82 9.19 -3.36
C ILE A 72 -1.78 10.61 -3.92
N LEU A 73 -2.63 10.91 -4.90
CA LEU A 73 -2.71 12.25 -5.51
C LEU A 73 -3.11 13.32 -4.49
N ASP A 74 -4.14 13.05 -3.69
CA ASP A 74 -4.63 13.99 -2.68
C ASP A 74 -3.62 14.27 -1.57
N SER A 75 -2.88 13.24 -1.14
CA SER A 75 -1.91 13.38 -0.05
C SER A 75 -0.63 14.10 -0.46
N ASN A 76 -0.37 14.17 -1.77
CA ASN A 76 0.83 14.76 -2.34
C ASN A 76 0.51 15.97 -3.23
N ALA A 77 -0.68 16.57 -3.06
CA ALA A 77 -1.05 17.80 -3.75
C ALA A 77 -0.18 18.96 -3.23
N VAL A 78 0.75 19.42 -4.07
CA VAL A 78 1.65 20.54 -3.74
C VAL A 78 1.10 21.85 -4.25
N ASP A 79 1.15 22.87 -3.40
CA ASP A 79 0.97 24.25 -3.83
C ASP A 79 2.22 24.70 -4.59
N SER A 80 2.17 24.62 -5.92
CA SER A 80 3.28 24.96 -6.82
C SER A 80 3.80 26.40 -6.64
N SER A 81 3.06 27.27 -5.95
CA SER A 81 3.51 28.64 -5.63
C SER A 81 4.49 28.73 -4.45
N LYS A 82 4.60 27.67 -3.63
CA LYS A 82 5.40 27.64 -2.39
C LYS A 82 6.57 26.66 -2.42
N ALA A 83 6.62 25.78 -3.42
CA ALA A 83 7.63 24.74 -3.54
C ALA A 83 8.67 25.05 -4.61
N SER A 84 9.89 24.57 -4.42
CA SER A 84 10.94 24.64 -5.45
C SER A 84 10.55 23.82 -6.68
N GLU A 85 10.85 24.32 -7.88
CA GLU A 85 10.62 23.61 -9.15
C GLU A 85 11.23 22.20 -9.15
N THR A 86 12.45 22.05 -8.63
CA THR A 86 13.12 20.74 -8.53
C THR A 86 12.34 19.76 -7.65
N TYR A 87 11.77 20.23 -6.54
CA TYR A 87 10.95 19.40 -5.66
C TYR A 87 9.66 18.96 -6.35
N VAL A 88 8.97 19.87 -7.02
CA VAL A 88 7.73 19.58 -7.75
C VAL A 88 7.96 18.55 -8.85
N LEU A 89 9.04 18.68 -9.62
CA LEU A 89 9.39 17.73 -10.68
C LEU A 89 9.72 16.34 -10.11
N ASN A 90 10.50 16.26 -9.03
CA ASN A 90 10.83 14.99 -8.39
C ASN A 90 9.58 14.30 -7.83
N LEU A 91 8.68 15.04 -7.19
CA LEU A 91 7.44 14.48 -6.68
C LEU A 91 6.54 13.97 -7.80
N ALA A 92 6.41 14.73 -8.89
CA ALA A 92 5.63 14.30 -10.05
C ALA A 92 6.18 12.99 -10.65
N ALA A 93 7.51 12.85 -10.75
CA ALA A 93 8.14 11.61 -11.20
C ALA A 93 7.87 10.44 -10.25
N ASN A 94 7.94 10.65 -8.93
CA ASN A 94 7.64 9.63 -7.93
C ASN A 94 6.17 9.17 -7.99
N ILE A 95 5.23 10.09 -8.20
CA ILE A 95 3.81 9.78 -8.35
C ILE A 95 3.58 8.96 -9.63
N ASP A 96 4.17 9.36 -10.76
CA ASP A 96 4.05 8.63 -12.03
C ASP A 96 4.58 7.20 -11.92
N ASP A 97 5.78 7.05 -11.34
CA ASP A 97 6.38 5.76 -11.04
C ASP A 97 5.47 4.92 -10.14
N CYS A 98 4.93 5.51 -9.08
CA CYS A 98 4.02 4.82 -8.15
C CYS A 98 2.73 4.32 -8.84
N LEU A 99 2.10 5.15 -9.67
CA LEU A 99 0.88 4.77 -10.38
C LEU A 99 1.13 3.64 -11.39
N SER A 100 2.32 3.62 -12.01
CA SER A 100 2.72 2.56 -12.93
C SER A 100 2.90 1.18 -12.25
N VAL A 101 3.26 1.16 -10.96
CA VAL A 101 3.49 -0.07 -10.19
C VAL A 101 2.32 -0.49 -9.31
N LEU A 102 1.35 0.40 -9.05
CA LEU A 102 0.23 0.14 -8.14
C LEU A 102 -0.58 -1.12 -8.51
N GLY A 103 -0.75 -1.40 -9.81
CA GLY A 103 -1.41 -2.61 -10.29
C GLY A 103 -0.64 -3.91 -10.01
N LYS A 104 0.69 -3.84 -9.87
CA LYS A 104 1.55 -4.99 -9.57
C LYS A 104 1.41 -5.47 -8.13
N LEU A 105 1.02 -4.58 -7.20
CA LEU A 105 0.82 -4.92 -5.78
C LEU A 105 -0.28 -5.96 -5.54
N ASN A 106 -1.12 -6.26 -6.54
CA ASN A 106 -2.09 -7.35 -6.47
C ASN A 106 -1.43 -8.74 -6.59
N VAL A 107 -0.25 -8.82 -7.22
CA VAL A 107 0.45 -10.08 -7.50
C VAL A 107 1.57 -10.33 -6.48
N GLY A 108 2.16 -9.27 -5.96
CA GLY A 108 3.19 -9.33 -4.93
C GLY A 108 3.98 -8.02 -4.83
N LEU A 109 4.90 -7.98 -3.86
CA LEU A 109 5.83 -6.88 -3.66
C LEU A 109 7.22 -7.48 -3.46
N ASP A 110 8.14 -7.19 -4.37
CA ASP A 110 9.54 -7.58 -4.23
C ASP A 110 10.23 -6.61 -3.28
N VAL A 111 10.76 -7.13 -2.17
CA VAL A 111 11.49 -6.36 -1.17
C VAL A 111 12.86 -6.97 -0.96
N ASN A 112 13.86 -6.12 -0.75
CA ASN A 112 15.21 -6.54 -0.36
C ASN A 112 15.56 -5.92 1.00
N PRO A 113 15.32 -6.63 2.12
CA PRO A 113 15.62 -6.12 3.45
C PRO A 113 17.13 -6.10 3.71
N LYS A 114 17.60 -5.09 4.44
CA LYS A 114 18.97 -4.94 4.91
C LYS A 114 19.01 -5.31 6.39
N PHE A 115 19.84 -6.28 6.74
CA PHE A 115 19.80 -6.91 8.08
C PHE A 115 20.37 -6.07 9.24
N HIS A 116 20.56 -4.76 9.08
CA HIS A 116 21.20 -3.89 10.09
C HIS A 116 20.21 -3.08 10.92
N ASP A 117 18.97 -2.89 10.46
CA ASP A 117 17.90 -2.22 11.20
C ASP A 117 16.52 -2.72 10.72
N VAL A 118 15.44 -2.34 11.39
CA VAL A 118 14.07 -2.83 11.11
C VAL A 118 13.37 -2.10 9.96
N GLU A 119 13.89 -0.96 9.53
CA GLU A 119 13.42 -0.14 8.39
C GLU A 119 14.34 -0.27 7.17
N GLY A 120 15.32 -1.18 7.24
CA GLY A 120 16.38 -1.31 6.27
C GLY A 120 15.86 -1.99 5.03
N PHE A 121 15.61 -1.23 3.96
CA PHE A 121 15.29 -1.79 2.65
C PHE A 121 16.19 -1.22 1.56
N GLU A 122 16.42 -1.98 0.50
CA GLU A 122 16.87 -1.41 -0.78
C GLU A 122 15.73 -0.56 -1.37
N PRO A 123 15.97 0.70 -1.74
CA PRO A 123 14.94 1.52 -2.37
C PRO A 123 14.51 0.95 -3.72
N THR A 124 13.20 0.70 -3.88
CA THR A 124 12.60 0.30 -5.16
C THR A 124 11.39 1.17 -5.48
N LYS A 125 10.93 1.16 -6.74
CA LYS A 125 9.74 1.93 -7.16
C LYS A 125 8.47 1.48 -6.44
N GLU A 126 8.39 0.20 -6.16
CA GLU A 126 7.27 -0.41 -5.46
C GLU A 126 7.20 0.03 -4.00
N LEU A 127 8.34 0.36 -3.37
CA LEU A 127 8.35 0.89 -2.00
C LEU A 127 7.89 2.34 -1.92
N THR A 128 8.02 3.13 -3.00
CA THR A 128 7.59 4.53 -3.07
C THR A 128 6.10 4.71 -2.75
N VAL A 129 5.26 3.70 -2.98
CA VAL A 129 3.83 3.74 -2.63
C VAL A 129 3.60 3.95 -1.13
N PHE A 130 4.46 3.38 -0.29
CA PHE A 130 4.36 3.48 1.16
C PHE A 130 4.80 4.86 1.62
N ASP A 131 5.88 5.40 1.04
CA ASP A 131 6.37 6.75 1.31
C ASP A 131 5.33 7.82 0.94
N LEU A 132 4.73 7.71 -0.25
CA LEU A 132 3.70 8.65 -0.73
C LEU A 132 2.41 8.61 0.10
N LEU A 133 2.17 7.53 0.84
CA LEU A 133 0.99 7.37 1.72
C LEU A 133 1.31 7.57 3.20
N ASP A 134 2.55 7.95 3.53
CA ASP A 134 3.03 8.07 4.92
C ASP A 134 2.80 6.78 5.72
N ILE A 135 3.11 5.63 5.11
CA ILE A 135 3.02 4.30 5.71
C ILE A 135 4.44 3.80 5.91
N ARG A 136 4.85 3.59 7.16
CA ARG A 136 6.13 2.96 7.46
C ARG A 136 6.04 1.45 7.30
N ILE A 137 7.04 0.87 6.65
CA ILE A 137 7.21 -0.57 6.51
C ILE A 137 8.37 -1.05 7.39
N PHE A 138 8.25 -2.26 7.91
CA PHE A 138 9.23 -2.84 8.82
C PHE A 138 9.52 -4.30 8.46
N HIS A 139 10.71 -4.79 8.81
CA HIS A 139 11.04 -6.22 8.83
C HIS A 139 11.70 -6.61 10.16
N GLY A 140 11.54 -7.88 10.55
CA GLY A 140 12.19 -8.45 11.74
C GLY A 140 13.50 -9.20 11.43
N TRP A 141 13.91 -9.24 10.17
CA TRP A 141 15.11 -9.95 9.74
C TRP A 141 16.35 -9.08 10.00
N VAL A 142 16.83 -9.08 11.25
CA VAL A 142 17.97 -8.28 11.71
C VAL A 142 19.02 -9.22 12.32
N VAL A 143 20.30 -8.95 12.09
CA VAL A 143 21.39 -9.72 12.69
C VAL A 143 21.40 -9.48 14.20
N ASP A 144 21.56 -10.55 14.98
CA ASP A 144 21.73 -10.43 16.43
C ASP A 144 23.06 -9.71 16.72
N PRO A 145 23.04 -8.52 17.36
CA PRO A 145 24.27 -7.79 17.67
C PRO A 145 25.18 -8.51 18.66
N GLN A 146 24.70 -9.55 19.34
CA GLN A 146 25.47 -10.38 20.28
C GLN A 146 26.04 -11.65 19.65
N GLN A 147 25.69 -11.96 18.40
CA GLN A 147 26.33 -13.07 17.69
C GLN A 147 27.73 -12.66 17.22
N ASP A 148 28.74 -13.27 17.84
CA ASP A 148 30.10 -13.24 17.30
C ASP A 148 30.13 -13.99 15.95
N VAL A 149 30.69 -13.34 14.93
CA VAL A 149 30.99 -13.99 13.65
C VAL A 149 32.27 -14.79 13.84
N GLU A 150 32.15 -16.07 14.17
CA GLU A 150 33.26 -17.04 14.13
C GLU A 150 33.79 -17.26 12.70
#